data_AF-A0AAU4XPR4-F1
#
_entry.id   AF-A0AAU4XPR4-F1
#
_cell.length_a   1.000
_cell.length_b   1.000
_cell.length_c   1.000
_cell.angle_alpha   90.00
_cell.angle_beta   90.00
_cell.angle_gamma   90.00
#
_symmetry.space_group_name_H-M   'P 1'
#
loop_
_entity.id
_entity.type
_entity.pdbx_description
1 polymer ?
#
loop_
_entity_poly.entity_id
_entity_poly.type
_entity_poly.pdbx_seq_one_letter_code
_entity_poly.pdbx_strand_id
1 'polypeptide(L)'
;MLPALHADSLVVERDLLCRDADINGELLMWSARIGGTLVLEGARIVNPEGATLNGDGIVVDGGLFGSARLPGHTLVSQGVLRLQDARISRCCVLSGAQLNNPAGTAVRAERLHVDGPLAPDSAAVEGTVEGTVQISGSAIQGPLQLQSARFDGAGQCTFDASLARISGDLVGTSGLSARGQVILDGAHIEGSLDLTAARLHNPGRQTLSARRLRVAGRINCRGLSSDEHIVLNDEVVGTSIDFHGARLFARGRRLP
;
A
#
# COMPACT_ATOMS: atom_id res chain seq x y z
N MET A 1 -25.73 7.07 -2.45
CA MET A 1 -25.75 6.80 -3.91
C MET A 1 -25.96 5.29 -4.07
N LEU A 2 -26.72 4.83 -5.08
CA LEU A 2 -26.82 3.38 -5.36
C LEU A 2 -25.50 2.89 -5.99
N PRO A 3 -25.10 1.63 -5.78
CA PRO A 3 -23.90 1.09 -6.44
C PRO A 3 -24.07 1.08 -7.96
N ALA A 4 -22.98 1.33 -8.68
CA ALA A 4 -22.93 1.22 -10.14
C ALA A 4 -23.01 -0.24 -10.59
N LEU A 5 -22.39 -1.14 -9.81
CA LEU A 5 -22.56 -2.58 -9.96
C LEU A 5 -22.73 -3.21 -8.58
N HIS A 6 -23.84 -3.93 -8.39
CA HIS A 6 -24.09 -4.75 -7.22
C HIS A 6 -23.81 -6.22 -7.57
N ALA A 7 -22.69 -6.73 -7.07
CA ALA A 7 -22.16 -8.07 -7.32
C ALA A 7 -21.72 -8.74 -5.98
N ASP A 8 -22.47 -8.49 -4.92
CA ASP A 8 -22.28 -9.16 -3.63
C ASP A 8 -22.45 -10.66 -3.79
N SER A 9 -21.53 -11.42 -3.20
CA SER A 9 -21.48 -12.89 -3.27
C SER A 9 -21.43 -13.44 -4.70
N LEU A 10 -21.05 -12.62 -5.67
CA LEU A 10 -20.84 -13.03 -7.07
C LEU A 10 -19.83 -14.16 -7.13
N VAL A 11 -20.10 -15.18 -7.95
CA VAL A 11 -19.13 -16.23 -8.27
C VAL A 11 -18.79 -16.15 -9.76
N VAL A 12 -17.52 -15.92 -10.06
CA VAL A 12 -16.95 -15.98 -11.40
C VAL A 12 -15.97 -17.15 -11.42
N GLU A 13 -16.19 -18.16 -12.27
CA GLU A 13 -15.31 -19.35 -12.32
C GLU A 13 -13.90 -19.03 -12.85
N ARG A 14 -13.79 -17.97 -13.66
CA ARG A 14 -12.53 -17.54 -14.28
C ARG A 14 -12.27 -16.08 -13.94
N ASP A 15 -12.02 -15.26 -14.94
CA ASP A 15 -11.57 -13.89 -14.76
C ASP A 15 -12.74 -12.91 -14.72
N LEU A 16 -12.69 -11.94 -13.80
CA LEU A 16 -13.54 -10.76 -13.84
C LEU A 16 -12.74 -9.62 -14.47
N LEU A 17 -13.16 -9.20 -15.66
CA LEU A 17 -12.45 -8.23 -16.47
C LEU A 17 -13.20 -6.89 -16.43
N CYS A 18 -12.58 -5.89 -15.80
CA CYS A 18 -13.03 -4.50 -15.77
C CYS A 18 -12.00 -3.58 -16.46
N ARG A 19 -11.27 -4.11 -17.44
CA ARG A 19 -10.25 -3.38 -18.20
C ARG A 19 -10.89 -2.17 -18.89
N ASP A 20 -10.25 -1.00 -18.77
CA ASP A 20 -10.68 0.28 -19.36
C ASP A 20 -12.14 0.66 -19.04
N ALA A 21 -12.71 0.09 -17.96
CA ALA A 21 -14.09 0.36 -17.56
C ALA A 21 -14.21 1.76 -16.93
N ASP A 22 -15.27 2.49 -17.29
CA ASP A 22 -15.65 3.76 -16.65
C ASP A 22 -16.86 3.53 -15.73
N ILE A 23 -16.63 3.60 -14.42
CA ILE A 23 -17.60 3.27 -13.38
C ILE A 23 -17.84 4.53 -12.53
N ASN A 24 -19.04 5.09 -12.62
CA ASN A 24 -19.48 6.20 -11.79
C ASN A 24 -20.36 5.67 -10.66
N GLY A 25 -19.78 5.51 -9.47
CA GLY A 25 -20.40 4.90 -8.30
C GLY A 25 -19.60 3.71 -7.76
N GLU A 26 -20.19 2.99 -6.82
CA GLU A 26 -19.56 1.86 -6.13
C GLU A 26 -19.65 0.57 -6.95
N LEU A 27 -18.52 -0.14 -7.06
CA LEU A 27 -18.43 -1.53 -7.46
C LEU A 27 -18.49 -2.40 -6.19
N LEU A 28 -19.69 -2.85 -5.84
CA LEU A 28 -19.95 -3.62 -4.63
C LEU A 28 -19.76 -5.12 -4.91
N MET A 29 -18.71 -5.71 -4.35
CA MET A 29 -18.29 -7.10 -4.53
C MET A 29 -17.96 -7.78 -3.20
N TRP A 30 -18.74 -7.47 -2.16
CA TRP A 30 -18.57 -8.08 -0.85
C TRP A 30 -18.64 -9.61 -0.98
N SER A 31 -17.67 -10.31 -0.41
CA SER A 31 -17.63 -11.78 -0.36
C SER A 31 -17.70 -12.47 -1.73
N ALA A 32 -17.42 -11.75 -2.81
CA ALA A 32 -17.37 -12.32 -4.15
C ALA A 32 -16.20 -13.31 -4.29
N ARG A 33 -16.34 -14.27 -5.19
CA ARG A 33 -15.32 -15.29 -5.49
C ARG A 33 -14.99 -15.26 -6.97
N ILE A 34 -13.71 -15.09 -7.28
CA ILE A 34 -13.18 -15.05 -8.64
C ILE A 34 -12.16 -16.18 -8.75
N GLY A 35 -12.50 -17.25 -9.47
CA GLY A 35 -11.64 -18.43 -9.64
C GLY A 35 -10.40 -18.19 -10.50
N GLY A 36 -10.40 -17.09 -11.25
CA GLY A 36 -9.25 -16.56 -11.98
C GLY A 36 -8.83 -15.20 -11.43
N THR A 37 -8.68 -14.24 -12.33
CA THR A 37 -8.03 -12.96 -12.09
C THR A 37 -9.05 -11.83 -12.03
N LEU A 38 -8.87 -10.88 -11.10
CA LEU A 38 -9.56 -9.59 -11.12
C LEU A 38 -8.71 -8.56 -11.86
N VAL A 39 -9.18 -8.09 -13.00
CA VAL A 39 -8.46 -7.14 -13.85
C VAL A 39 -9.15 -5.77 -13.80
N LEU A 40 -8.45 -4.77 -13.27
CA LEU A 40 -8.84 -3.36 -13.16
C LEU A 40 -7.91 -2.45 -13.97
N GLU A 41 -7.11 -3.02 -14.88
CA GLU A 41 -6.16 -2.29 -15.72
C GLU A 41 -6.85 -1.19 -16.54
N GLY A 42 -6.42 0.06 -16.40
CA GLY A 42 -7.03 1.20 -17.10
C GLY A 42 -8.43 1.59 -16.63
N ALA A 43 -8.99 0.90 -15.63
CA ALA A 43 -10.32 1.21 -15.11
C ALA A 43 -10.32 2.58 -14.43
N ARG A 44 -11.40 3.35 -14.61
CA ARG A 44 -11.70 4.58 -13.91
C ARG A 44 -12.93 4.36 -13.04
N ILE A 45 -12.76 4.43 -11.73
CA ILE A 45 -13.85 4.22 -10.76
C ILE A 45 -13.96 5.47 -9.89
N VAL A 46 -15.09 6.16 -9.97
CA VAL A 46 -15.31 7.46 -9.31
C VAL A 46 -16.47 7.35 -8.32
N ASN A 47 -16.15 7.45 -7.03
CA ASN A 47 -17.11 7.59 -5.94
C ASN A 47 -16.48 8.37 -4.78
N PRO A 48 -16.27 9.69 -4.93
CA PRO A 48 -15.43 10.49 -4.02
C PRO A 48 -15.96 10.56 -2.58
N GLU A 49 -17.26 10.40 -2.38
CA GLU A 49 -17.90 10.41 -1.05
C GLU A 49 -18.00 9.00 -0.42
N GLY A 50 -17.53 7.95 -1.10
CA GLY A 50 -17.75 6.57 -0.69
C GLY A 50 -16.68 5.58 -1.17
N ALA A 51 -17.06 4.31 -1.25
CA ALA A 51 -16.19 3.26 -1.74
C ALA A 51 -16.25 3.18 -3.27
N THR A 52 -15.09 3.14 -3.93
CA THR A 52 -15.01 2.89 -5.37
C THR A 52 -15.17 1.41 -5.64
N LEU A 53 -14.32 0.59 -5.00
CA LEU A 53 -14.40 -0.86 -4.98
C LEU A 53 -14.64 -1.30 -3.55
N ASN A 54 -15.72 -2.03 -3.31
CA ASN A 54 -15.98 -2.69 -2.04
C ASN A 54 -15.83 -4.20 -2.21
N GLY A 55 -14.59 -4.67 -2.14
CA GLY A 55 -14.21 -6.08 -2.22
C GLY A 55 -13.85 -6.65 -0.85
N ASP A 56 -14.52 -6.21 0.21
CA ASP A 56 -14.27 -6.78 1.54
C ASP A 56 -14.60 -8.29 1.51
N GLY A 57 -13.70 -9.11 2.06
CA GLY A 57 -13.82 -10.57 2.05
C GLY A 57 -13.77 -11.22 0.67
N ILE A 58 -13.43 -10.49 -0.40
CA ILE A 58 -13.31 -11.07 -1.74
C ILE A 58 -12.23 -12.15 -1.76
N VAL A 59 -12.49 -13.24 -2.48
CA VAL A 59 -11.50 -14.29 -2.76
C VAL A 59 -11.19 -14.27 -4.24
N VAL A 60 -9.92 -14.06 -4.57
CA VAL A 60 -9.39 -14.11 -5.93
C VAL A 60 -8.34 -15.21 -5.97
N ASP A 61 -8.67 -16.34 -6.59
CA ASP A 61 -7.78 -17.51 -6.68
C ASP A 61 -6.58 -17.21 -7.61
N GLY A 62 -6.73 -16.22 -8.51
CA GLY A 62 -5.66 -15.64 -9.32
C GLY A 62 -5.02 -14.40 -8.69
N GLY A 63 -4.76 -13.40 -9.52
CA GLY A 63 -4.21 -12.11 -9.09
C GLY A 63 -5.22 -10.98 -9.18
N LEU A 64 -4.91 -9.86 -8.54
CA LEU A 64 -5.58 -8.58 -8.72
C LEU A 64 -4.62 -7.64 -9.44
N PHE A 65 -5.01 -7.17 -10.62
CA PHE A 65 -4.17 -6.30 -11.45
C PHE A 65 -4.86 -4.97 -11.71
N GLY A 66 -4.34 -3.91 -11.10
CA GLY A 66 -4.72 -2.52 -11.36
C GLY A 66 -3.82 -1.82 -12.38
N SER A 67 -2.84 -2.51 -12.97
CA SER A 67 -1.98 -1.91 -13.99
C SER A 67 -1.51 -2.88 -15.04
N ALA A 68 -1.46 -2.38 -16.28
CA ALA A 68 -0.88 -3.10 -17.40
C ALA A 68 0.63 -2.86 -17.46
N ARG A 69 1.36 -3.68 -18.23
CA ARG A 69 2.77 -3.43 -18.59
C ARG A 69 2.95 -2.19 -19.50
N LEU A 70 1.86 -1.61 -19.97
CA LEU A 70 1.85 -0.44 -20.85
C LEU A 70 1.76 0.85 -20.01
N PRO A 71 2.62 1.85 -20.26
CA PRO A 71 2.52 3.15 -19.61
C PRO A 71 1.12 3.78 -19.81
N GLY A 72 0.58 4.39 -18.75
CA GLY A 72 -0.69 5.14 -18.80
C GLY A 72 -1.97 4.30 -18.73
N HIS A 73 -1.88 2.96 -18.68
CA HIS A 73 -3.05 2.08 -18.48
C HIS A 73 -3.08 1.54 -17.05
N THR A 74 -3.32 2.45 -16.11
CA THR A 74 -3.37 2.15 -14.67
C THR A 74 -4.75 2.50 -14.11
N LEU A 75 -5.12 1.84 -13.01
CA LEU A 75 -6.35 2.06 -12.28
C LEU A 75 -6.37 3.50 -11.75
N VAL A 76 -7.46 4.20 -12.03
CA VAL A 76 -7.80 5.48 -11.41
C VAL A 76 -9.00 5.26 -10.48
N SER A 77 -8.78 5.41 -9.18
CA SER A 77 -9.82 5.29 -8.16
C SER A 77 -9.95 6.62 -7.41
N GLN A 78 -11.13 7.25 -7.48
CA GLN A 78 -11.46 8.44 -6.71
C GLN A 78 -12.46 8.10 -5.61
N GLY A 79 -12.00 7.91 -4.39
CA GLY A 79 -12.74 7.37 -3.26
C GLY A 79 -11.99 6.21 -2.60
N VAL A 80 -12.67 5.43 -1.75
CA VAL A 80 -12.04 4.36 -0.96
C VAL A 80 -12.02 3.04 -1.72
N LEU A 81 -10.83 2.49 -1.99
CA LEU A 81 -10.68 1.11 -2.44
C LEU A 81 -10.59 0.18 -1.22
N ARG A 82 -11.56 -0.70 -1.05
CA ARG A 82 -11.69 -1.59 0.11
C ARG A 82 -11.43 -3.05 -0.27
N LEU A 83 -10.53 -3.67 0.47
CA LEU A 83 -10.09 -5.06 0.35
C LEU A 83 -9.84 -5.64 1.75
N GLN A 84 -10.66 -5.24 2.74
CA GLN A 84 -10.52 -5.73 4.11
C GLN A 84 -10.83 -7.23 4.14
N ASP A 85 -10.01 -8.03 4.83
CA ASP A 85 -10.15 -9.50 4.88
C ASP A 85 -10.14 -10.21 3.51
N ALA A 86 -9.73 -9.51 2.44
CA ALA A 86 -9.61 -10.09 1.12
C ALA A 86 -8.49 -11.14 1.05
N ARG A 87 -8.66 -12.14 0.17
CA ARG A 87 -7.66 -13.17 -0.11
C ARG A 87 -7.32 -13.19 -1.59
N ILE A 88 -6.03 -13.06 -1.91
CA ILE A 88 -5.52 -13.04 -3.27
C ILE A 88 -4.42 -14.10 -3.39
N SER A 89 -4.69 -15.20 -4.09
CA SER A 89 -3.81 -16.38 -4.09
C SER A 89 -2.60 -16.30 -5.00
N ARG A 90 -2.43 -15.21 -5.75
CA ARG A 90 -1.19 -14.95 -6.50
C ARG A 90 -0.54 -13.62 -6.14
N CYS A 91 -0.96 -12.53 -6.77
CA CYS A 91 -0.34 -11.23 -6.56
C CYS A 91 -1.38 -10.12 -6.59
N CYS A 92 -1.09 -9.05 -5.86
CA CYS A 92 -1.86 -7.82 -5.90
C CYS A 92 -0.95 -6.72 -6.46
N VAL A 93 -1.17 -6.35 -7.71
CA VAL A 93 -0.35 -5.40 -8.45
C VAL A 93 -1.19 -4.15 -8.69
N LEU A 94 -0.84 -3.07 -8.00
CA LEU A 94 -1.44 -1.75 -8.14
C LEU A 94 -0.40 -0.73 -8.63
N SER A 95 0.66 -1.22 -9.28
CA SER A 95 1.79 -0.43 -9.76
C SER A 95 1.34 0.73 -10.66
N GLY A 96 1.62 1.98 -10.28
CA GLY A 96 1.24 3.15 -11.06
C GLY A 96 -0.25 3.53 -10.97
N ALA A 97 -1.05 2.85 -10.14
CA ALA A 97 -2.44 3.24 -9.90
C ALA A 97 -2.52 4.63 -9.25
N GLN A 98 -3.53 5.40 -9.64
CA GLN A 98 -3.88 6.68 -9.02
C GLN A 98 -5.02 6.44 -8.04
N LEU A 99 -4.71 6.47 -6.75
CA LEU A 99 -5.66 6.15 -5.68
C LEU A 99 -5.88 7.40 -4.85
N ASN A 100 -6.99 8.09 -5.09
CA ASN A 100 -7.21 9.45 -4.61
C ASN A 100 -8.40 9.49 -3.65
N ASN A 101 -8.09 9.70 -2.37
CA ASN A 101 -9.03 10.10 -1.34
C ASN A 101 -8.32 11.01 -0.31
N PRO A 102 -7.97 12.26 -0.68
CA PRO A 102 -7.10 13.12 0.13
C PRO A 102 -7.70 13.49 1.50
N ALA A 103 -9.02 13.41 1.65
CA ALA A 103 -9.72 13.67 2.90
C ALA A 103 -9.71 12.47 3.88
N GLY A 104 -9.20 11.31 3.48
CA GLY A 104 -9.25 10.11 4.29
C GLY A 104 -8.41 8.95 3.76
N THR A 105 -8.99 7.74 3.77
CA THR A 105 -8.31 6.50 3.38
C THR A 105 -8.50 6.23 1.90
N ALA A 106 -7.42 6.18 1.12
CA ALA A 106 -7.46 5.79 -0.29
C ALA A 106 -7.59 4.27 -0.45
N VAL A 107 -6.87 3.52 0.38
CA VAL A 107 -6.87 2.04 0.35
C VAL A 107 -7.07 1.50 1.75
N ARG A 108 -8.14 0.73 1.94
CA ARG A 108 -8.41 0.00 3.18
C ARG A 108 -8.33 -1.49 2.94
N ALA A 109 -7.19 -2.08 3.31
CA ALA A 109 -6.85 -3.48 3.07
C ALA A 109 -6.27 -4.12 4.34
N GLU A 110 -6.89 -3.82 5.49
CA GLU A 110 -6.54 -4.46 6.76
C GLU A 110 -6.79 -5.96 6.69
N ARG A 111 -5.89 -6.76 7.27
CA ARG A 111 -5.96 -8.23 7.26
C ARG A 111 -6.06 -8.81 5.84
N LEU A 112 -5.57 -8.10 4.84
CA LEU A 112 -5.41 -8.61 3.47
C LEU A 112 -4.44 -9.80 3.50
N HIS A 113 -4.80 -10.87 2.81
CA HIS A 113 -3.93 -12.00 2.56
C HIS A 113 -3.52 -12.05 1.09
N VAL A 114 -2.22 -12.04 0.82
CA VAL A 114 -1.67 -12.21 -0.53
C VAL A 114 -0.62 -13.32 -0.49
N ASP A 115 -0.82 -14.38 -1.26
CA ASP A 115 0.11 -15.53 -1.32
C ASP A 115 1.41 -15.24 -2.09
N GLY A 116 1.51 -14.07 -2.71
CA GLY A 116 2.70 -13.59 -3.39
C GLY A 116 2.93 -12.09 -3.17
N PRO A 117 3.48 -11.36 -4.16
CA PRO A 117 3.85 -9.97 -3.97
C PRO A 117 2.64 -9.04 -3.88
N LEU A 118 2.77 -8.02 -3.02
CA LEU A 118 1.92 -6.84 -3.01
C LEU A 118 2.75 -5.66 -3.55
N ALA A 119 2.32 -5.07 -4.66
CA ALA A 119 3.06 -4.03 -5.35
C ALA A 119 2.17 -2.79 -5.63
N PRO A 120 2.02 -1.88 -4.67
CA PRO A 120 1.49 -0.53 -4.89
C PRO A 120 2.60 0.47 -5.27
N ASP A 121 3.61 0.01 -6.00
CA ASP A 121 4.75 0.83 -6.43
C ASP A 121 4.37 1.83 -7.54
N SER A 122 5.30 2.69 -7.94
CA SER A 122 5.11 3.57 -9.11
C SER A 122 6.06 3.12 -10.21
N ALA A 123 5.68 2.07 -10.93
CA ALA A 123 6.42 1.64 -12.11
C ALA A 123 6.26 2.68 -13.24
N ALA A 124 7.27 3.54 -13.39
CA ALA A 124 7.56 4.42 -14.53
C ALA A 124 6.74 5.71 -14.73
N VAL A 125 5.46 5.82 -14.34
CA VAL A 125 4.66 7.05 -14.57
C VAL A 125 3.59 7.25 -13.48
N GLU A 126 3.52 8.48 -12.94
CA GLU A 126 2.37 9.16 -12.28
C GLU A 126 1.49 8.41 -11.26
N GLY A 127 1.87 7.24 -10.75
CA GLY A 127 1.16 6.62 -9.63
C GLY A 127 1.28 7.47 -8.37
N THR A 128 0.19 8.10 -7.96
CA THR A 128 0.06 8.87 -6.72
C THR A 128 -1.04 8.26 -5.87
N VAL A 129 -0.75 8.11 -4.57
CA VAL A 129 -1.76 7.77 -3.59
C VAL A 129 -1.96 8.98 -2.69
N GLU A 130 -3.09 9.65 -2.85
CA GLU A 130 -3.52 10.76 -2.01
C GLU A 130 -4.49 10.24 -0.96
N GLY A 131 -4.13 10.35 0.32
CA GLY A 131 -4.82 9.74 1.44
C GLY A 131 -3.99 8.63 2.11
N THR A 132 -4.63 7.90 3.02
CA THR A 132 -3.98 6.81 3.78
C THR A 132 -4.11 5.47 3.07
N VAL A 133 -3.03 4.69 3.04
CA VAL A 133 -3.03 3.25 2.73
C VAL A 133 -2.95 2.47 4.03
N GLN A 134 -3.93 1.62 4.30
CA GLN A 134 -4.00 0.78 5.49
C GLN A 134 -3.92 -0.70 5.11
N ILE A 135 -2.82 -1.35 5.48
CA ILE A 135 -2.59 -2.79 5.33
C ILE A 135 -2.22 -3.43 6.68
N SER A 136 -2.81 -2.91 7.76
CA SER A 136 -2.51 -3.37 9.12
C SER A 136 -2.97 -4.81 9.33
N GLY A 137 -2.12 -5.62 9.97
CA GLY A 137 -2.36 -7.04 10.20
C GLY A 137 -2.39 -7.91 8.94
N SER A 138 -2.01 -7.37 7.78
CA SER A 138 -2.00 -8.10 6.51
C SER A 138 -0.88 -9.13 6.46
N ALA A 139 -1.12 -10.24 5.77
CA ALA A 139 -0.16 -11.32 5.57
C ALA A 139 0.20 -11.42 4.08
N ILE A 140 1.42 -11.03 3.75
CA ILE A 140 1.98 -10.99 2.40
C ILE A 140 3.07 -12.06 2.34
N GLN A 141 2.82 -13.16 1.62
CA GLN A 141 3.77 -14.28 1.51
C GLN A 141 4.91 -13.99 0.51
N GLY A 142 4.81 -12.91 -0.27
CA GLY A 142 5.90 -12.38 -1.10
C GLY A 142 6.49 -11.07 -0.57
N PRO A 143 7.24 -10.33 -1.42
CA PRO A 143 7.74 -9.00 -1.08
C PRO A 143 6.63 -7.95 -1.14
N LEU A 144 6.79 -6.90 -0.34
CA LEU A 144 6.03 -5.65 -0.42
C LEU A 144 6.85 -4.62 -1.21
N GLN A 145 6.36 -4.26 -2.38
CA GLN A 145 7.04 -3.38 -3.33
C GLN A 145 6.46 -1.96 -3.29
N LEU A 146 7.25 -1.01 -2.83
CA LEU A 146 6.92 0.42 -2.70
C LEU A 146 7.89 1.30 -3.51
N GLN A 147 8.62 0.74 -4.48
CA GLN A 147 9.60 1.48 -5.27
C GLN A 147 8.95 2.67 -5.97
N SER A 148 9.58 3.84 -5.89
CA SER A 148 9.03 5.08 -6.46
C SER A 148 7.61 5.47 -6.00
N ALA A 149 7.02 4.81 -5.00
CA ALA A 149 5.67 5.11 -4.55
C ALA A 149 5.60 6.52 -3.96
N ARG A 150 4.51 7.23 -4.24
CA ARG A 150 4.25 8.58 -3.73
C ARG A 150 2.99 8.55 -2.89
N PHE A 151 3.16 8.64 -1.58
CA PHE A 151 2.09 8.69 -0.61
C PHE A 151 1.97 10.12 -0.08
N ASP A 152 0.77 10.70 -0.15
CA ASP A 152 0.46 11.99 0.45
C ASP A 152 -0.78 11.88 1.35
N GLY A 153 -0.55 11.75 2.65
CA GLY A 153 -1.60 11.66 3.67
C GLY A 153 -2.04 13.02 4.19
N ALA A 154 -1.76 14.13 3.48
CA ALA A 154 -2.14 15.49 3.87
C ALA A 154 -1.72 15.87 5.30
N GLY A 155 -0.54 15.42 5.74
CA GLY A 155 0.01 15.67 7.09
C GLY A 155 -0.52 14.74 8.20
N GLN A 156 -1.23 13.67 7.84
CA GLN A 156 -1.63 12.57 8.74
C GLN A 156 -0.79 11.31 8.47
N CYS A 157 -1.26 10.14 8.92
CA CYS A 157 -0.71 8.86 8.49
C CYS A 157 -0.96 8.66 6.99
N THR A 158 0.09 8.30 6.26
CA THR A 158 0.02 8.08 4.81
C THR A 158 0.13 6.60 4.47
N PHE A 159 0.85 5.82 5.26
CA PHE A 159 1.01 4.39 5.08
C PHE A 159 1.07 3.67 6.42
N ASP A 160 0.11 2.79 6.68
CA ASP A 160 0.02 1.97 7.90
C ASP A 160 0.12 0.49 7.54
N ALA A 161 1.25 -0.11 7.90
CA ALA A 161 1.48 -1.56 7.85
C ALA A 161 1.77 -2.13 9.24
N SER A 162 1.15 -1.56 10.28
CA SER A 162 1.26 -2.06 11.64
C SER A 162 0.86 -3.54 11.71
N LEU A 163 1.62 -4.35 12.44
CA LEU A 163 1.38 -5.79 12.60
C LEU A 163 1.37 -6.60 11.30
N ALA A 164 1.79 -6.03 10.17
CA ALA A 164 1.87 -6.76 8.91
C ALA A 164 2.95 -7.85 8.98
N ARG A 165 2.68 -9.00 8.37
CA ARG A 165 3.63 -10.10 8.17
C ARG A 165 4.03 -10.14 6.70
N ILE A 166 5.31 -9.96 6.42
CA ILE A 166 5.88 -9.94 5.08
C ILE A 166 6.95 -11.04 5.03
N SER A 167 6.69 -12.11 4.26
CA SER A 167 7.65 -13.22 4.14
C SER A 167 8.82 -12.89 3.20
N GLY A 168 8.68 -11.87 2.34
CA GLY A 168 9.77 -11.34 1.52
C GLY A 168 10.40 -10.06 2.09
N ASP A 169 11.01 -9.29 1.19
CA ASP A 169 11.54 -7.96 1.48
C ASP A 169 10.42 -6.90 1.47
N LEU A 170 10.60 -5.82 2.23
CA LEU A 170 9.90 -4.55 2.03
C LEU A 170 10.83 -3.60 1.28
N VAL A 171 10.52 -3.31 0.03
CA VAL A 171 11.41 -2.58 -0.89
C VAL A 171 10.82 -1.20 -1.19
N GLY A 172 11.35 -0.17 -0.55
CA GLY A 172 11.00 1.25 -0.76
C GLY A 172 12.09 2.05 -1.47
N THR A 173 12.90 1.42 -2.31
CA THR A 173 14.10 2.04 -2.90
C THR A 173 13.79 3.09 -3.96
N SER A 174 14.76 3.99 -4.16
CA SER A 174 14.92 4.80 -5.39
C SER A 174 13.66 5.54 -5.84
N GLY A 175 13.04 6.30 -4.95
CA GLY A 175 11.96 7.22 -5.29
C GLY A 175 10.76 7.21 -4.35
N LEU A 176 10.73 6.32 -3.35
CA LEU A 176 9.71 6.35 -2.30
C LEU A 176 9.68 7.75 -1.66
N SER A 177 8.50 8.38 -1.73
CA SER A 177 8.23 9.67 -1.13
C SER A 177 6.96 9.55 -0.29
N ALA A 178 7.07 9.79 1.00
CA ALA A 178 5.94 9.78 1.93
C ALA A 178 5.77 11.16 2.57
N ARG A 179 4.62 11.78 2.35
CA ARG A 179 4.20 13.02 3.02
C ARG A 179 3.15 12.66 4.07
N GLY A 180 3.56 12.64 5.31
CA GLY A 180 2.81 12.06 6.42
C GLY A 180 3.59 10.96 7.12
N GLN A 181 2.98 10.35 8.13
CA GLN A 181 3.59 9.30 8.93
C GLN A 181 3.53 7.95 8.20
N VAL A 182 4.63 7.22 8.20
CA VAL A 182 4.73 5.80 7.85
C VAL A 182 4.79 4.99 9.14
N ILE A 183 3.94 3.98 9.29
CA ILE A 183 3.83 3.15 10.49
C ILE A 183 4.10 1.69 10.12
N LEU A 184 5.11 1.10 10.76
CA LEU A 184 5.55 -0.29 10.67
C LEU A 184 5.56 -0.93 12.07
N ASP A 185 4.80 -0.39 13.02
CA ASP A 185 4.81 -0.81 14.41
C ASP A 185 4.37 -2.28 14.54
N GLY A 186 5.21 -3.11 15.15
CA GLY A 186 4.99 -4.54 15.35
C GLY A 186 4.98 -5.37 14.06
N ALA A 187 5.36 -4.79 12.91
CA ALA A 187 5.48 -5.56 11.67
C ALA A 187 6.60 -6.61 11.75
N HIS A 188 6.46 -7.68 10.99
CA HIS A 188 7.44 -8.74 10.87
C HIS A 188 7.81 -8.94 9.40
N ILE A 189 9.10 -8.78 9.09
CA ILE A 189 9.69 -8.92 7.77
C ILE A 189 10.70 -10.07 7.83
N GLU A 190 10.42 -11.18 7.15
CA GLU A 190 11.34 -12.33 7.07
C GLU A 190 12.50 -12.06 6.09
N GLY A 191 12.35 -11.08 5.20
CA GLY A 191 13.44 -10.52 4.39
C GLY A 191 14.12 -9.29 5.03
N SER A 192 14.47 -8.34 4.18
CA SER A 192 15.07 -7.05 4.53
C SER A 192 14.09 -5.90 4.37
N LEU A 193 14.33 -4.81 5.11
CA LEU A 193 13.68 -3.52 4.91
C LEU A 193 14.64 -2.60 4.16
N ASP A 194 14.31 -2.21 2.93
CA ASP A 194 15.12 -1.30 2.15
C ASP A 194 14.41 0.04 1.92
N LEU A 195 14.94 1.09 2.56
CA LEU A 195 14.52 2.49 2.46
C LEU A 195 15.61 3.35 1.80
N THR A 196 16.47 2.75 0.98
CA THR A 196 17.54 3.47 0.28
C THR A 196 17.00 4.66 -0.51
N ALA A 197 17.54 5.84 -0.23
CA ALA A 197 17.16 7.12 -0.82
C ALA A 197 15.67 7.49 -0.70
N ALA A 198 14.93 6.88 0.23
CA ALA A 198 13.56 7.27 0.52
C ALA A 198 13.51 8.71 1.08
N ARG A 199 12.40 9.41 0.83
CA ARG A 199 12.15 10.77 1.32
C ARG A 199 10.90 10.76 2.18
N LEU A 200 11.07 11.01 3.47
CA LEU A 200 9.99 11.06 4.43
C LEU A 200 9.83 12.50 4.91
N HIS A 201 8.60 13.00 4.87
CA HIS A 201 8.27 14.38 5.18
C HIS A 201 7.02 14.42 6.06
N ASN A 202 7.10 14.89 7.30
CA ASN A 202 5.91 15.04 8.14
C ASN A 202 6.05 16.24 9.11
N PRO A 203 5.92 17.48 8.63
CA PRO A 203 6.26 18.68 9.40
C PRO A 203 5.70 18.70 10.83
N GLY A 204 6.59 18.84 11.81
CA GLY A 204 6.22 18.91 13.24
C GLY A 204 5.72 17.61 13.86
N ARG A 205 5.80 16.48 13.15
CA ARG A 205 5.33 15.16 13.58
C ARG A 205 6.34 14.07 13.19
N GLN A 206 6.17 12.89 13.75
CA GLN A 206 7.04 11.75 13.44
C GLN A 206 6.88 11.29 11.98
N THR A 207 7.99 11.04 11.26
CA THR A 207 7.94 10.57 9.86
C THR A 207 7.81 9.06 9.74
N LEU A 208 8.60 8.30 10.52
CA LEU A 208 8.58 6.83 10.53
C LEU A 208 8.43 6.31 11.95
N SER A 209 7.47 5.42 12.15
CA SER A 209 7.34 4.60 13.35
C SER A 209 7.60 3.15 13.04
N ALA A 210 8.57 2.53 13.69
CA ALA A 210 8.86 1.11 13.57
C ALA A 210 9.09 0.48 14.96
N ARG A 211 8.20 0.79 15.91
CA ARG A 211 8.29 0.23 17.27
C ARG A 211 8.05 -1.27 17.22
N ARG A 212 8.88 -2.07 17.87
CA ARG A 212 8.79 -3.54 17.88
C ARG A 212 8.84 -4.17 16.50
N LEU A 213 9.43 -3.48 15.52
CA LEU A 213 9.66 -4.02 14.18
C LEU A 213 10.64 -5.20 14.29
N ARG A 214 10.33 -6.30 13.60
CA ARG A 214 11.22 -7.45 13.48
C ARG A 214 11.61 -7.66 12.02
N VAL A 215 12.90 -7.54 11.71
CA VAL A 215 13.47 -7.78 10.38
C VAL A 215 14.50 -8.89 10.50
N ALA A 216 14.32 -10.01 9.81
CA ALA A 216 15.29 -11.11 9.87
C ALA A 216 16.56 -10.80 9.07
N GLY A 217 16.45 -10.02 8.00
CA GLY A 217 17.58 -9.51 7.23
C GLY A 217 18.14 -8.18 7.78
N ARG A 218 18.41 -7.26 6.86
CA ARG A 218 18.98 -5.93 7.16
C ARG A 218 17.93 -4.83 7.08
N ILE A 219 18.19 -3.72 7.75
CA ILE A 219 17.52 -2.45 7.50
C ILE A 219 18.49 -1.54 6.74
N ASN A 220 18.15 -1.14 5.52
CA ASN A 220 18.97 -0.27 4.70
C ASN A 220 18.33 1.11 4.58
N CYS A 221 18.94 2.12 5.19
CA CYS A 221 18.52 3.52 5.18
C CYS A 221 19.55 4.40 4.46
N ARG A 222 20.38 3.83 3.57
CA ARG A 222 21.42 4.57 2.87
C ARG A 222 20.82 5.74 2.08
N GLY A 223 21.28 6.96 2.34
CA GLY A 223 20.76 8.16 1.67
C GLY A 223 19.31 8.53 2.02
N LEU A 224 18.68 7.89 3.00
CA LEU A 224 17.35 8.24 3.51
C LEU A 224 17.32 9.71 3.94
N SER A 225 16.27 10.45 3.58
CA SER A 225 16.04 11.82 4.06
C SER A 225 14.76 11.87 4.89
N SER A 226 14.85 12.40 6.10
CA SER A 226 13.71 12.64 6.99
C SER A 226 13.80 14.06 7.54
N ASP A 227 12.71 14.83 7.46
CA ASP A 227 12.65 16.19 7.98
C ASP A 227 12.33 16.27 9.48
N GLU A 228 11.74 15.20 10.01
CA GLU A 228 11.47 15.00 11.43
C GLU A 228 12.02 13.64 11.92
N HIS A 229 11.80 13.35 13.20
CA HIS A 229 12.34 12.16 13.86
C HIS A 229 11.74 10.84 13.33
N ILE A 230 12.60 9.83 13.24
CA ILE A 230 12.23 8.42 13.03
C ILE A 230 12.31 7.69 14.37
N VAL A 231 11.43 6.71 14.61
CA VAL A 231 11.41 5.92 15.84
C VAL A 231 11.66 4.46 15.53
N LEU A 232 12.72 3.96 16.14
CA LEU A 232 13.30 2.63 16.01
C LEU A 232 13.47 2.08 17.44
N ASN A 233 12.38 1.62 18.06
CA ASN A 233 12.34 1.22 19.47
C ASN A 233 11.99 -0.26 19.59
N ASP A 234 12.67 -1.00 20.46
CA ASP A 234 12.42 -2.42 20.74
C ASP A 234 12.46 -3.31 19.49
N GLU A 235 13.25 -2.91 18.50
CA GLU A 235 13.39 -3.62 17.23
C GLU A 235 14.35 -4.80 17.33
N VAL A 236 14.11 -5.80 16.48
CA VAL A 236 15.01 -6.93 16.31
C VAL A 236 15.41 -6.97 14.85
N VAL A 237 16.69 -6.77 14.58
CA VAL A 237 17.27 -6.82 13.24
C VAL A 237 18.29 -7.96 13.21
N GLY A 238 18.10 -8.91 12.31
CA GLY A 238 18.91 -10.13 12.28
C GLY A 238 20.35 -9.91 11.80
N THR A 239 20.60 -8.86 11.01
CA THR A 239 21.95 -8.55 10.54
C THR A 239 22.46 -7.17 10.95
N SER A 240 21.95 -6.10 10.33
CA SER A 240 22.55 -4.76 10.43
C SER A 240 21.56 -3.67 10.06
N ILE A 241 21.80 -2.48 10.58
CA ILE A 241 21.10 -1.24 10.18
C ILE A 241 22.13 -0.29 9.55
N ASP A 242 21.92 0.12 8.30
CA ASP A 242 22.83 1.01 7.56
C ASP A 242 22.20 2.41 7.36
N PHE A 243 22.81 3.43 7.96
CA PHE A 243 22.41 4.84 7.80
C PHE A 243 23.39 5.65 6.93
N HIS A 244 24.24 5.01 6.13
CA HIS A 244 25.27 5.69 5.38
C HIS A 244 24.71 6.79 4.47
N GLY A 245 25.13 8.03 4.68
CA GLY A 245 24.66 9.18 3.90
C GLY A 245 23.21 9.58 4.17
N ALA A 246 22.54 9.00 5.17
CA ALA A 246 21.20 9.42 5.60
C ALA A 246 21.25 10.84 6.18
N ARG A 247 20.17 11.60 5.96
CA ARG A 247 19.95 12.96 6.47
C ARG A 247 18.70 12.95 7.34
N LEU A 248 18.90 12.95 8.64
CA LEU A 248 17.81 12.94 9.63
C LEU A 248 17.80 14.29 10.33
N PHE A 249 16.72 15.06 10.15
CA PHE A 249 16.50 16.32 10.84
C PHE A 249 15.37 16.13 11.84
N ALA A 250 15.42 16.85 12.96
CA ALA A 250 14.29 16.97 13.87
C ALA A 250 14.14 18.46 14.17
N ARG A 251 13.02 19.07 13.78
CA ARG A 251 12.76 20.47 14.12
C ARG A 251 12.29 20.48 15.57
N GLY A 252 13.23 20.79 16.45
CA GLY A 252 13.17 20.51 17.88
C GLY A 252 11.82 20.75 18.55
N ARG A 253 11.26 19.67 19.09
CA ARG A 253 10.59 19.67 20.38
C ARG A 253 11.16 18.50 21.16
N ARG A 254 11.88 18.77 22.25
CA ARG A 254 12.25 17.71 23.21
C ARG A 254 10.96 17.05 23.67
N LEU A 255 10.83 15.74 23.47
CA LEU A 255 9.84 14.95 24.18
C LEU A 255 10.18 15.05 25.69
N PRO A 256 9.21 15.34 26.57
CA PRO A 256 9.44 15.34 28.02
C PRO A 256 9.83 13.95 28.54
#